data_AF-A0A1V2CE63-F1
#
_entry.id   AF-A0A1V2CE63-F1
#
_cell.length_a   1.000
_cell.length_b   1.000
_cell.length_c   1.000
_cell.angle_alpha   90.00
_cell.angle_beta   90.00
_cell.angle_gamma   90.00
#
_symmetry.space_group_name_H-M   'P 1'
#
loop_
_entity.id
_entity.type
_entity.pdbx_description
1 polymer ?
#
loop_
_entity_poly.entity_id
_entity_poly.type
_entity_poly.pdbx_seq_one_letter_code
_entity_poly.pdbx_strand_id
1 'polypeptide(L)'
;MSTLTKNHIGRKISRIRELRDMKQEALAQALGLSQQTVSAIENSETIDEEKLQAIAEILGVSVEGIKNFSEEAVLNIIGNTLNEGSVINGNAYNCNFNPLDKVIELYERLVLAEKEKVEYLEKLLKGK
;
A
#
# COMPACT_ATOMS: atom_id res chain seq x y z
N MET A 1 17.17 1.42 23.36
CA MET A 1 16.20 2.45 23.80
C MET A 1 14.87 2.12 23.16
N SER A 2 13.99 1.44 23.91
CA SER A 2 12.64 1.11 23.45
C SER A 2 11.82 2.40 23.47
N THR A 3 11.48 2.95 22.31
CA THR A 3 10.58 4.11 22.26
C THR A 3 9.20 3.58 21.91
N LEU A 4 8.30 3.59 22.91
CA LEU A 4 6.87 3.52 22.65
C LEU A 4 6.57 4.48 21.50
N THR A 5 5.94 3.97 20.46
CA THR A 5 5.49 4.67 19.26
C THR A 5 4.44 5.73 19.62
N LYS A 6 4.88 6.80 20.29
CA LYS A 6 4.07 8.00 20.45
C LYS A 6 3.83 8.57 19.07
N ASN A 7 2.56 8.76 18.75
CA ASN A 7 2.08 9.19 17.44
C ASN A 7 2.44 10.66 17.21
N HIS A 8 3.72 10.93 16.93
CA HIS A 8 4.26 12.27 16.83
C HIS A 8 4.10 12.80 15.40
N ILE A 9 3.08 13.63 15.17
CA ILE A 9 2.72 14.10 13.83
C ILE A 9 3.87 14.91 13.19
N GLY A 10 4.55 15.78 13.94
CA GLY A 10 5.68 16.56 13.43
C GLY A 10 6.82 15.70 12.84
N ARG A 11 7.17 14.58 13.49
CA ARG A 11 8.19 13.65 13.00
C ARG A 11 7.77 12.99 11.69
N LYS A 12 6.49 12.63 11.57
CA LYS A 12 5.92 12.07 10.32
C LYS A 12 6.00 13.08 9.18
N ILE A 13 5.65 14.35 9.44
CA ILE A 13 5.79 15.43 8.47
C ILE A 13 7.24 15.60 8.01
N SER A 14 8.19 15.63 8.96
CA SER A 14 9.62 15.74 8.65
C SER A 14 10.08 14.61 7.72
N ARG A 15 9.65 13.38 8.02
CA ARG A 15 10.01 12.22 7.21
C ARG A 15 9.39 12.23 5.82
N ILE A 16 8.10 12.57 5.71
CA ILE A 16 7.43 12.71 4.41
C ILE A 16 8.09 13.81 3.58
N ARG A 17 8.46 14.94 4.20
CA ARG A 17 9.18 16.04 3.55
C ARG A 17 10.52 15.56 2.97
N GLU A 18 11.30 14.80 3.74
CA GLU A 18 12.56 14.22 3.26
C GLU A 18 12.35 13.24 2.11
N LEU A 19 11.33 12.38 2.18
CA LEU A 19 10.97 11.47 1.09
C LEU A 19 10.53 12.20 -0.19
N ARG A 20 10.04 13.43 -0.05
CA ARG A 20 9.71 14.33 -1.16
C ARG A 20 10.89 15.17 -1.65
N ASP A 21 12.10 14.95 -1.11
CA ASP A 21 13.32 15.72 -1.41
C ASP A 21 13.12 17.25 -1.22
N MET A 22 12.33 17.64 -0.22
CA MET A 22 11.98 19.03 0.06
C MET A 22 12.79 19.54 1.28
N LYS A 23 13.41 20.71 1.17
CA LYS A 23 14.11 21.35 2.31
C LYS A 23 13.11 22.02 3.28
N GLN A 24 13.48 22.16 4.56
CA GLN A 24 12.66 22.89 5.54
C GLN A 24 12.39 24.34 5.10
N GLU A 25 13.38 25.01 4.49
CA GLU A 25 13.22 26.37 3.95
C GLU A 25 12.18 26.43 2.82
N ALA A 26 12.12 25.41 1.96
CA ALA A 26 11.16 25.35 0.87
C ALA A 26 9.73 25.15 1.39
N LEU A 27 9.55 24.26 2.37
CA LEU A 27 8.25 24.08 3.04
C LEU A 27 7.82 25.37 3.77
N ALA A 28 8.77 26.05 4.43
CA ALA A 28 8.51 27.31 5.11
C ALA A 28 8.05 28.40 4.13
N GLN A 29 8.74 28.56 3.00
CA GLN A 29 8.37 29.49 1.94
C GLN A 29 6.97 29.19 1.39
N ALA A 30 6.64 27.92 1.16
CA ALA A 30 5.31 27.52 0.66
C ALA A 30 4.18 27.80 1.68
N LEU A 31 4.47 27.70 2.98
CA LEU A 31 3.54 28.02 4.06
C LEU A 31 3.49 29.52 4.41
N GLY A 32 4.38 30.35 3.85
CA GLY A 32 4.55 31.74 4.27
C GLY A 32 5.08 31.89 5.70
N LEU A 33 5.83 30.90 6.18
CA LEU A 33 6.39 30.85 7.53
C LEU A 33 7.93 30.96 7.50
N SER A 34 8.54 31.14 8.67
CA SER A 34 9.99 31.03 8.81
C SER A 34 10.43 29.56 8.92
N GLN A 35 11.68 29.28 8.52
CA GLN A 35 12.28 27.94 8.68
C GLN A 35 12.24 27.47 10.15
N GLN A 36 12.43 28.39 11.10
CA GLN A 36 12.39 28.09 12.53
C GLN A 36 10.99 27.64 12.98
N THR A 37 9.93 28.26 12.42
CA THR A 37 8.56 27.84 12.68
C THR A 37 8.29 26.45 12.14
N VAL A 38 8.76 26.12 10.93
CA VAL A 38 8.65 24.75 10.38
C VAL A 38 9.41 23.74 11.22
N SER A 39 10.62 24.07 11.68
CA SER A 39 11.39 23.22 12.61
C SER A 39 10.64 22.99 13.93
N ALA A 40 9.97 24.02 14.47
CA ALA A 40 9.13 23.88 15.65
C ALA A 40 7.91 22.98 15.39
N ILE A 41 7.27 23.10 14.23
CA ILE A 41 6.16 22.24 13.80
C ILE A 41 6.61 20.78 13.71
N GLU A 42 7.75 20.51 13.09
CA GLU A 42 8.30 19.15 12.97
C GLU A 42 8.70 18.52 14.32
N ASN A 43 9.01 19.35 15.31
CA ASN A 43 9.29 18.91 16.69
C ASN A 43 8.04 18.86 17.59
N SER A 44 6.85 19.20 17.08
CA SER A 44 5.60 19.15 17.83
C SER A 44 4.91 17.78 17.72
N GLU A 45 4.48 17.23 18.84
CA GLU A 45 3.75 15.95 18.89
C GLU A 45 2.39 16.06 18.21
N THR A 46 1.72 17.20 18.36
CA THR A 46 0.42 17.53 17.78
C THR A 46 0.47 18.84 16.97
N ILE A 47 -0.40 18.95 15.97
CA ILE A 47 -0.52 20.13 15.09
C ILE A 47 -2.01 20.38 14.88
N ASP A 48 -2.39 21.66 14.80
CA ASP A 48 -3.76 22.08 14.50
C ASP A 48 -4.21 21.53 13.14
N GLU A 49 -5.46 21.08 13.04
CA GLU A 49 -5.98 20.42 11.84
C GLU A 49 -5.86 21.31 10.58
N GLU A 50 -6.12 22.61 10.71
CA GLU A 50 -5.99 23.58 9.60
C GLU A 50 -4.55 23.67 9.07
N LYS A 51 -3.56 23.69 9.96
CA LYS A 51 -2.13 23.70 9.59
C LYS A 51 -1.73 22.37 8.97
N LEU A 52 -2.23 21.27 9.53
CA LEU A 52 -1.96 19.94 9.02
C LEU A 52 -2.50 19.76 7.60
N GLN A 53 -3.69 20.29 7.32
CA GLN A 53 -4.28 20.31 5.97
C GLN A 53 -3.42 21.09 4.98
N ALA A 54 -2.99 22.31 5.33
CA ALA A 54 -2.11 23.11 4.48
C ALA A 54 -0.77 22.41 4.19
N ILE A 55 -0.18 21.76 5.20
CA ILE A 55 1.06 20.99 5.05
C ILE A 55 0.83 19.78 4.13
N ALA A 56 -0.29 19.07 4.30
CA ALA A 56 -0.64 17.91 3.49
C ALA A 56 -0.78 18.27 2.00
N GLU A 57 -1.44 19.39 1.70
CA GLU A 57 -1.59 19.92 0.34
C GLU A 57 -0.23 20.24 -0.30
N ILE A 58 0.66 20.93 0.41
CA ILE A 58 2.00 21.27 -0.09
C ILE A 58 2.87 20.03 -0.30
N LEU A 59 2.79 19.04 0.59
CA LEU A 59 3.53 17.78 0.47
C LEU A 59 2.90 16.79 -0.52
N GLY A 60 1.72 17.13 -1.08
CA GLY A 60 0.99 16.29 -2.02
C GLY A 60 0.56 14.95 -1.43
N VAL A 61 0.09 14.96 -0.18
CA VAL A 61 -0.42 13.78 0.54
C VAL A 61 -1.76 14.11 1.20
N SER A 62 -2.53 13.10 1.60
CA SER A 62 -3.72 13.33 2.43
C SER A 62 -3.33 13.54 3.90
N VAL A 63 -4.18 14.25 4.66
CA VAL A 63 -4.01 14.39 6.11
C VAL A 63 -4.01 13.02 6.81
N GLU A 64 -4.88 12.12 6.40
CA GLU A 64 -4.88 10.73 6.87
C GLU A 64 -3.56 10.02 6.53
N GLY A 65 -2.98 10.29 5.36
CA GLY A 65 -1.67 9.79 4.95
C GLY A 65 -0.57 10.21 5.93
N ILE A 66 -0.59 11.46 6.40
CA ILE A 66 0.36 11.93 7.43
C ILE A 66 0.07 11.26 8.78
N LYS A 67 -1.20 11.20 9.21
CA LYS A 67 -1.60 10.60 10.49
C LYS A 67 -1.25 9.11 10.57
N ASN A 68 -1.42 8.37 9.47
CA ASN A 68 -1.16 6.94 9.37
C ASN A 68 0.26 6.60 8.87
N PHE A 69 1.09 7.60 8.58
CA PHE A 69 2.45 7.37 8.09
C PHE A 69 3.25 6.52 9.09
N SER A 70 3.90 5.49 8.56
CA SER A 70 4.82 4.61 9.26
C SER A 70 5.96 4.24 8.30
N GLU A 71 7.20 4.45 8.72
CA GLU A 71 8.38 4.08 7.92
C GLU A 71 8.43 2.58 7.65
N GLU A 72 8.03 1.76 8.62
CA GLU A 72 7.97 0.31 8.46
C GLU A 72 6.95 -0.09 7.40
N ALA A 73 5.80 0.58 7.33
CA ALA A 73 4.80 0.33 6.30
C ALA A 73 5.35 0.68 4.91
N VAL A 74 6.07 1.81 4.78
CA VAL A 74 6.71 2.22 3.52
C VAL A 74 7.82 1.24 3.12
N LEU A 75 8.67 0.82 4.05
CA LEU A 75 9.74 -0.15 3.81
C LEU A 75 9.19 -1.52 3.43
N ASN A 76 8.11 -1.98 4.07
CA ASN A 76 7.42 -3.22 3.70
C ASN A 76 6.84 -3.13 2.29
N ILE A 77 6.24 -1.99 1.91
CA ILE A 77 5.74 -1.78 0.55
C ILE A 77 6.88 -1.81 -0.47
N ILE A 78 7.98 -1.09 -0.21
CA ILE A 78 9.15 -1.04 -1.10
C ILE A 78 9.79 -2.43 -1.20
N GLY A 79 9.97 -3.12 -0.08
CA GLY A 79 10.54 -4.47 -0.03
C GLY A 79 9.72 -5.48 -0.81
N ASN A 80 8.39 -5.44 -0.68
CA ASN A 80 7.48 -6.30 -1.44
C ASN A 80 7.41 -5.94 -2.94
N THR A 81 7.57 -4.66 -3.28
CA THR A 81 7.58 -4.19 -4.68
C THR A 81 8.87 -4.57 -5.40
N LEU A 82 10.01 -4.56 -4.69
CA LEU A 82 11.32 -4.81 -5.29
C LEU A 82 11.71 -6.29 -5.30
N ASN A 83 11.24 -7.10 -4.33
CA ASN A 83 11.63 -8.52 -4.28
C ASN A 83 10.84 -9.38 -5.27
N GLU A 84 9.54 -9.21 -5.43
CA GLU A 84 8.75 -10.11 -6.26
C GLU A 84 7.47 -9.43 -6.72
N GLY A 85 7.40 -8.97 -7.98
CA GLY A 85 6.19 -8.80 -8.83
C GLY A 85 4.81 -8.50 -8.20
N SER A 86 4.76 -7.91 -7.01
CA SER A 86 3.56 -7.89 -6.18
C SER A 86 2.89 -6.55 -6.36
N VAL A 87 1.73 -6.63 -6.99
CA VAL A 87 0.86 -5.53 -7.39
C VAL A 87 0.36 -4.81 -6.14
N ILE A 88 1.14 -3.86 -5.65
CA ILE A 88 0.63 -2.77 -4.80
C ILE A 88 0.01 -1.74 -5.75
N ASN A 89 -1.11 -2.11 -6.37
CA ASN A 89 -2.04 -1.15 -6.94
C ASN A 89 -3.44 -1.59 -6.52
N GLY A 90 -3.99 -0.87 -5.55
CA GLY A 90 -5.23 -1.18 -4.85
C GLY A 90 -6.51 -1.10 -5.69
N ASN A 91 -6.48 -1.46 -6.99
CA ASN A 91 -7.66 -1.58 -7.84
C ASN A 91 -7.50 -2.50 -9.07
N ALA A 92 -6.40 -3.25 -9.23
CA ALA A 92 -6.20 -3.96 -10.51
C ALA A 92 -6.96 -5.30 -10.62
N TYR A 93 -7.02 -6.14 -9.57
CA TYR A 93 -7.70 -7.45 -9.65
C TYR A 93 -8.16 -7.94 -8.27
N ASN A 94 -9.11 -7.24 -7.65
CA ASN A 94 -9.80 -7.80 -6.48
C ASN A 94 -10.81 -8.85 -6.97
N CYS A 95 -10.33 -10.05 -7.28
CA CYS A 95 -11.21 -11.21 -7.30
C CYS A 95 -11.71 -11.41 -5.86
N ASN A 96 -13.02 -11.39 -5.63
CA ASN A 96 -13.64 -11.73 -4.33
C ASN A 96 -13.53 -13.24 -4.00
N PHE A 97 -12.61 -13.93 -4.66
CA PHE A 97 -12.35 -15.36 -4.55
C PHE A 97 -10.85 -15.57 -4.75
N ASN A 98 -10.31 -16.60 -4.10
CA ASN A 98 -8.92 -16.99 -4.31
C ASN A 98 -8.76 -17.57 -5.72
N PRO A 99 -7.92 -16.98 -6.61
CA PRO A 99 -7.74 -17.49 -7.97
C PRO A 99 -7.26 -18.95 -8.03
N LEU A 100 -6.50 -19.40 -7.03
CA LEU A 100 -6.05 -20.79 -6.95
C LEU A 100 -7.23 -21.76 -6.80
N ASP A 101 -8.26 -21.38 -6.03
CA ASP A 101 -9.46 -22.22 -5.87
C ASP A 101 -10.19 -22.40 -7.20
N LYS A 102 -10.21 -21.36 -8.07
CA LYS A 102 -10.78 -21.45 -9.41
C LYS A 102 -9.95 -22.27 -10.39
N VAL A 103 -8.63 -22.26 -10.24
CA VAL A 103 -7.74 -23.14 -11.00
C VAL A 103 -7.97 -24.60 -10.62
N ILE A 104 -8.08 -24.89 -9.31
CA ILE A 104 -8.38 -26.24 -8.81
C ILE A 104 -9.74 -26.73 -9.35
N GLU A 105 -10.78 -25.90 -9.26
CA GLU A 105 -12.12 -26.22 -9.79
C GLU A 105 -12.08 -26.53 -11.31
N LEU A 106 -11.25 -25.80 -12.07
CA LEU A 106 -11.03 -26.06 -13.50
C LEU A 106 -10.39 -27.43 -13.75
N TYR A 107 -9.37 -27.80 -12.96
CA TYR A 107 -8.71 -29.10 -13.07
C TYR A 107 -9.64 -30.26 -12.70
N GLU A 108 -10.45 -30.12 -11.65
CA GLU A 108 -11.43 -31.14 -11.27
C GLU A 108 -12.44 -31.41 -12.40
N ARG A 109 -12.96 -30.35 -13.04
CA ARG A 109 -13.85 -30.49 -14.20
C ARG A 109 -13.16 -31.12 -15.41
N LEU A 110 -11.90 -30.76 -15.67
CA LEU A 110 -11.14 -31.33 -16.78
C LEU A 110 -10.89 -32.83 -16.57
N VAL A 111 -10.55 -33.24 -15.35
CA VAL A 111 -10.39 -34.65 -14.99
C VAL A 111 -11.71 -35.42 -15.14
N LEU A 112 -12.84 -34.82 -14.76
CA LEU A 112 -14.15 -35.42 -14.95
C LEU A 112 -14.47 -35.59 -16.46
N ALA A 113 -14.28 -34.55 -17.26
CA ALA A 113 -14.53 -34.59 -18.70
C ALA A 113 -13.69 -35.68 -19.40
N GLU A 114 -12.42 -35.85 -19.01
CA GLU A 114 -11.59 -36.93 -19.57
C GLU A 114 -12.07 -38.32 -19.14
N LYS A 115 -12.53 -38.50 -17.90
CA LYS A 115 -13.12 -39.78 -17.44
C LYS A 115 -14.38 -40.13 -18.22
N GLU A 116 -15.29 -39.19 -18.41
CA GLU A 116 -16.53 -39.39 -19.17
C GLU A 116 -16.26 -39.73 -20.63
N LYS A 117 -15.27 -39.05 -21.24
CA LYS A 117 -14.83 -39.33 -22.60
C LYS A 117 -14.24 -40.74 -22.72
N VAL A 118 -13.40 -41.17 -21.79
CA VAL A 118 -12.86 -42.53 -21.76
C VAL A 118 -13.98 -43.56 -21.62
N GLU A 119 -14.93 -43.35 -20.71
CA GLU A 119 -16.07 -44.26 -20.53
C GLU A 119 -16.94 -44.35 -21.80
N TYR A 120 -17.18 -43.23 -22.47
CA TYR A 120 -17.90 -43.20 -23.75
C TYR A 120 -17.16 -43.99 -24.83
N LEU A 121 -15.83 -43.82 -24.94
CA LEU A 121 -15.01 -44.58 -25.88
C LEU A 121 -15.01 -46.08 -25.55
N GLU A 122 -14.94 -46.46 -24.27
CA GLU A 122 -15.06 -47.86 -23.85
C GLU A 122 -16.42 -48.47 -24.22
N LYS A 123 -17.51 -47.72 -24.08
CA LYS A 123 -18.86 -48.17 -24.49
C LYS A 123 -18.94 -48.38 -26.01
N LEU A 124 -18.36 -47.47 -26.80
CA LEU A 124 -18.27 -47.63 -28.26
C LEU A 124 -17.43 -48.85 -28.67
N LEU A 125 -16.34 -49.12 -27.96
CA LEU A 125 -15.48 -50.28 -28.21
C LEU A 125 -16.14 -51.60 -27.81
N LYS A 126 -16.93 -51.62 -26.72
CA LYS A 126 -17.70 -52.81 -26.28
C LYS A 126 -18.94 -53.10 -27.13
N GLY A 127 -19.42 -52.12 -27.89
CA GLY A 127 -20.54 -52.25 -28.81
C GLY A 127 -20.18 -52.70 -30.23
N LYS A 128 -18.89 -53.01 -30.48
CA LYS A 128 -18.40 -53.70 -31.68
C LYS A 128 -18.12 -55.17 -31.36
#